data_AF-A0A2V8NGN5-F1
#
_entry.id   AF-A0A2V8NGN5-F1
#
_cell.length_a   1.000
_cell.length_b   1.000
_cell.length_c   1.000
_cell.angle_alpha   90.00
_cell.angle_beta   90.00
_cell.angle_gamma   90.00
#
_symmetry.space_group_name_H-M   'P 1'
#
loop_
_entity.id
_entity.type
_entity.pdbx_description
1 polymer ?
#
loop_
_entity_poly.entity_id
_entity_poly.type
_entity_poly.pdbx_seq_one_letter_code
_entity_poly.pdbx_strand_id
1 'polypeptide(L)'
;TVTVRDLRQRWPEAEKALQIETEILITRDSKPVAKLVRYVEPHKPRKRFDPVAHGKWQRKISGGRVARWVDQALLKERDER
;
A
#
# COMPACT_ATOMS: atom_id res chain seq x y z
N THR A 1 -28.50 -1.10 9.10
CA THR A 1 -28.36 -0.04 10.13
C THR A 1 -28.13 -0.70 11.48
N VAL A 2 -27.13 -0.28 12.27
CA VAL A 2 -26.75 -0.94 13.54
C VAL A 2 -26.57 0.09 14.65
N THR A 3 -26.82 -0.28 15.91
CA THR A 3 -26.56 0.63 17.04
C THR A 3 -25.09 0.60 17.46
N VAL A 4 -24.58 1.67 18.08
CA VAL A 4 -23.20 1.70 18.63
C VAL A 4 -22.95 0.56 19.61
N ARG A 5 -23.96 0.16 20.39
CA ARG A 5 -23.83 -0.93 21.37
C ARG A 5 -23.70 -2.29 20.68
N ASP A 6 -24.57 -2.56 19.71
CA ASP A 6 -24.55 -3.83 18.97
C ASP A 6 -23.26 -3.97 18.17
N LEU A 7 -22.76 -2.88 17.58
CA LEU A 7 -21.48 -2.86 16.88
C LEU A 7 -20.32 -3.30 17.78
N ARG A 8 -20.30 -2.85 19.04
CA ARG A 8 -19.25 -3.22 20.01
C ARG A 8 -19.38 -4.65 20.50
N GLN A 9 -20.60 -5.11 20.75
CA GLN A 9 -20.84 -6.44 21.32
C GLN A 9 -20.78 -7.55 20.27
N ARG A 10 -21.06 -7.23 19.00
CA ARG A 10 -21.19 -8.20 17.90
C ARG A 10 -20.34 -7.81 16.70
N TRP A 11 -19.11 -7.34 16.95
CA TRP A 11 -18.18 -6.97 15.87
C TRP A 11 -18.03 -8.06 14.78
N PRO A 12 -17.89 -9.35 15.10
CA PRO A 12 -17.74 -10.38 14.07
C PRO A 12 -18.95 -10.51 13.13
N GLU A 13 -20.16 -10.26 13.64
CA GLU A 13 -21.38 -10.27 12.82
C GLU A 13 -21.46 -9.01 11.96
N ALA A 14 -21.12 -7.84 12.52
CA ALA A 14 -21.06 -6.58 11.80
C ALA A 14 -20.02 -6.61 10.68
N GLU A 15 -18.88 -7.26 10.89
CA GLU A 15 -17.85 -7.45 9.86
C GLU A 15 -18.34 -8.35 8.72
N LYS A 16 -19.03 -9.46 9.02
CA LYS A 16 -19.67 -10.30 8.00
C LYS A 16 -20.73 -9.53 7.22
N ALA A 17 -21.55 -8.75 7.91
CA ALA A 17 -22.53 -7.87 7.26
C ALA A 17 -21.83 -6.85 6.35
N LEU A 18 -20.71 -6.26 6.76
CA LEU A 18 -19.93 -5.30 5.96
C LEU A 18 -19.23 -5.93 4.73
N GLN A 19 -19.08 -7.26 4.70
CA GLN A 19 -18.60 -7.94 3.50
C GLN A 19 -19.69 -8.04 2.42
N ILE A 20 -20.96 -8.13 2.84
CA ILE A 20 -22.14 -8.24 1.96
C ILE A 20 -22.67 -6.84 1.61
N GLU A 21 -22.87 -6.01 2.62
CA GLU A 21 -23.33 -4.62 2.54
C GLU A 21 -22.11 -3.70 2.45
N THR A 22 -22.06 -2.86 1.42
CA THR A 22 -20.92 -1.94 1.20
C THR A 22 -20.83 -0.85 2.30
N GLU A 23 -21.94 -0.61 2.98
CA GLU A 23 -22.11 0.45 3.96
C GLU A 23 -23.08 0.06 5.07
N ILE A 24 -22.71 0.36 6.31
CA ILE A 24 -23.58 0.21 7.48
C ILE A 24 -23.66 1.55 8.22
N LEU A 25 -24.85 2.13 8.27
CA LEU A 25 -25.12 3.32 9.08
C LEU A 25 -25.18 2.95 10.57
N ILE A 26 -24.38 3.65 11.38
CA ILE A 26 -24.29 3.47 12.83
C ILE A 26 -25.14 4.54 13.52
N THR A 27 -26.00 4.10 14.42
CA THR A 27 -26.91 4.96 15.19
C THR A 27 -26.64 4.88 16.69
N ARG A 28 -26.90 5.97 17.41
CA ARG A 28 -26.98 6.02 18.88
C ARG A 28 -28.30 6.67 19.24
N ASP A 29 -29.11 6.01 20.07
CA ASP A 29 -30.42 6.52 20.51
C ASP A 29 -31.28 6.99 19.30
N SER A 30 -31.31 6.17 18.25
CA SER A 30 -32.01 6.44 16.97
C SER A 30 -31.47 7.61 16.15
N LYS A 31 -30.35 8.24 16.54
CA LYS A 31 -29.68 9.29 15.77
C LYS A 31 -28.48 8.71 15.01
N PRO A 32 -28.29 9.03 13.72
CA PRO A 32 -27.09 8.61 13.00
C PRO A 32 -25.86 9.33 13.57
N VAL A 33 -24.80 8.58 13.84
CA VAL A 33 -23.55 9.11 14.43
C VAL A 33 -22.35 8.85 13.53
N ALA A 34 -22.31 7.70 12.86
CA ALA A 34 -21.19 7.32 12.02
C ALA A 34 -21.65 6.39 10.90
N LYS A 35 -20.75 6.16 9.94
CA LYS A 35 -20.94 5.27 8.81
C LYS A 35 -19.74 4.35 8.74
N LEU A 36 -19.99 3.04 8.78
CA LEU A 36 -18.97 2.03 8.55
C LEU A 36 -18.97 1.69 7.07
N VAL A 37 -17.81 1.81 6.44
CA VAL A 37 -17.63 1.52 5.02
C VAL A 37 -16.51 0.51 4.90
N ARG A 38 -16.69 -0.47 4.01
CA ARG A 38 -15.62 -1.40 3.69
C ARG A 38 -14.49 -0.67 2.97
N TYR A 39 -13.32 -0.60 3.60
CA TYR A 39 -12.11 -0.15 2.92
C TYR A 39 -11.49 -1.32 2.15
N VAL A 40 -11.38 -1.17 0.83
CA VAL A 40 -10.57 -2.05 -0.01
C VAL A 40 -9.39 -1.22 -0.46
N GLU A 41 -8.18 -1.64 -0.09
CA GLU A 41 -6.98 -0.95 -0.52
C GLU A 41 -6.95 -0.93 -2.06
N PRO A 42 -6.88 0.26 -2.69
CA PRO A 42 -6.90 0.34 -4.13
C PRO A 42 -5.67 -0.39 -4.67
N HIS A 43 -5.86 -1.25 -5.68
CA HIS A 43 -4.76 -1.93 -6.31
C HIS A 43 -3.83 -0.91 -6.97
N LYS A 44 -2.70 -0.62 -6.33
CA LYS A 44 -1.67 0.25 -6.89
C LYS A 44 -0.78 -0.59 -7.81
N PRO A 45 -0.80 -0.38 -9.13
CA PRO A 45 0.05 -1.16 -10.03
C PRO A 45 1.51 -0.92 -9.66
N ARG A 46 2.28 -2.02 -9.57
CA ARG A 46 3.73 -1.94 -9.35
C ARG A 46 4.37 -1.20 -10.51
N LYS A 47 5.17 -0.17 -10.21
CA LYS A 47 5.95 0.54 -11.22
C LYS A 47 6.95 -0.46 -11.81
N ARG A 48 6.79 -0.78 -13.10
CA ARG A 48 7.76 -1.60 -13.82
C ARG A 48 9.08 -0.86 -13.95
N PHE A 49 10.17 -1.62 -14.01
CA PHE A 49 11.48 -1.06 -14.27
C PHE A 49 11.51 -0.46 -15.68
N ASP A 50 11.91 0.80 -15.79
CA ASP A 50 12.15 1.49 -17.04
C ASP A 50 13.65 1.81 -17.12
N PRO A 51 14.40 1.20 -18.06
CA PRO A 51 15.84 1.38 -18.17
C PRO A 51 16.22 2.83 -18.52
N VAL A 52 15.38 3.54 -19.28
CA VAL A 52 15.66 4.92 -19.71
C VAL A 52 15.45 5.88 -18.54
N ALA A 53 14.35 5.75 -17.81
CA ALA A 53 14.10 6.55 -16.60
C ALA A 53 15.15 6.25 -15.52
N HIS A 54 15.54 4.99 -15.36
CA HIS A 54 16.59 4.60 -14.43
C HIS A 54 17.94 5.20 -14.82
N GLY A 55 18.34 5.16 -16.09
CA GLY A 55 19.58 5.77 -16.57
C GLY A 55 19.60 7.30 -16.37
N LYS A 56 18.47 7.98 -16.60
CA LYS A 56 18.33 9.42 -16.30
C LYS A 56 18.47 9.70 -14.80
N TRP A 57 17.86 8.88 -13.95
CA TRP A 57 18.00 8.98 -12.49
C TRP A 57 19.44 8.76 -12.05
N GLN A 58 20.11 7.71 -12.54
CA GLN A 58 21.51 7.42 -12.25
C GLN A 58 22.40 8.61 -12.62
N ARG A 59 22.25 9.15 -13.84
CA ARG A 59 23.02 10.32 -14.30
C ARG A 59 22.76 11.55 -13.43
N LYS A 60 21.52 11.76 -13.00
CA LYS A 60 21.15 12.86 -12.11
C LYS A 60 21.81 12.72 -10.74
N ILE A 61 21.71 11.54 -10.12
CA ILE A 61 22.27 11.27 -8.78
C ILE A 61 23.79 11.28 -8.80
N SER A 62 24.42 10.80 -9.87
CA SER A 62 25.87 10.78 -10.01
C SER A 62 26.48 12.11 -10.44
N GLY A 63 25.67 13.16 -10.64
CA GLY A 63 26.14 14.46 -11.14
C GLY A 63 26.79 14.37 -12.52
N GLY A 64 26.30 13.48 -13.38
CA GLY A 64 26.84 13.26 -14.73
C GLY A 64 28.08 12.35 -14.78
N ARG A 65 28.64 11.93 -13.64
CA ARG A 65 29.78 11.00 -13.61
C ARG A 65 29.31 9.56 -13.80
N VAL A 66 30.11 8.71 -14.44
CA VAL A 66 29.84 7.28 -14.48
C VAL A 66 30.02 6.73 -13.08
N ALA A 67 28.93 6.32 -12.48
CA ALA A 67 28.89 5.89 -11.10
C ALA A 67 29.25 4.40 -11.06
N ARG A 68 30.48 4.10 -10.68
CA ARG A 68 31.07 2.74 -10.64
C ARG A 68 31.08 2.23 -9.20
N TRP A 69 29.90 1.90 -8.67
CA TRP A 69 29.71 1.60 -7.24
C TRP A 69 30.22 0.21 -6.87
N VAL A 70 30.22 -0.71 -7.83
CA VAL A 70 30.47 -2.15 -7.61
C VAL A 70 31.64 -2.65 -8.45
N ASP A 71 32.21 -1.81 -9.32
CA ASP A 71 33.25 -2.21 -10.28
C ASP A 71 34.49 -2.80 -9.60
N GLN A 72 34.93 -2.26 -8.45
CA GLN A 72 36.06 -2.85 -7.72
C GLN A 72 35.76 -4.26 -7.20
N ALA A 73 34.54 -4.50 -6.71
CA ALA A 73 34.14 -5.83 -6.25
C ALA A 73 34.03 -6.82 -7.41
N LEU A 74 33.48 -6.38 -8.54
CA LEU A 74 33.35 -7.19 -9.76
C LEU A 74 34.71 -7.53 -10.40
N LEU A 75 35.69 -6.61 -10.34
CA LEU A 75 37.05 -6.89 -10.82
C LEU A 75 37.72 -7.94 -9.96
N LYS A 76 37.62 -7.82 -8.64
CA LYS A 76 38.17 -8.81 -7.70
C LYS A 76 37.60 -10.21 -7.92
N GLU A 77 36.29 -10.31 -8.09
CA GLU A 77 35.62 -11.60 -8.34
C GLU A 77 35.99 -12.21 -9.71
N ARG A 78 36.31 -11.38 -10.71
CA ARG A 78 36.79 -11.85 -12.03
C ARG A 78 38.24 -12.32 -11.99
N ASP A 79 39.09 -11.68 -11.21
CA ASP A 79 40.50 -12.06 -11.07
C ASP A 79 40.67 -13.35 -10.24
N GLU A 80 39.69 -13.67 -9.38
CA GLU A 80 39.67 -14.90 -8.55
C GLU A 80 39.11 -16.14 -9.30
N ARG A 81 38.66 -16.00 -10.55
CA ARG A 81 38.06 -17.09 -11.36
C ARG A 81 38.97 -17.57 -12.48
#